data_AF-A0A0X1KWQ7-F1
#
_entry.id   AF-A0A0X1KWQ7-F1
#
_cell.length_a   1.000
_cell.length_b   1.000
_cell.length_c   1.000
_cell.angle_alpha   90.00
_cell.angle_beta   90.00
_cell.angle_gamma   90.00
#
_symmetry.space_group_name_H-M   'P 1'
#
loop_
_entity.id
_entity.type
_entity.pdbx_description
1 polymer ?
#
loop_
_entity_poly.entity_id
_entity_poly.type
_entity_poly.pdbx_seq_one_letter_code
_entity_poly.pdbx_strand_id
1 'polypeptide(L)'
;MDWVIDLFNKLIEFLYRLLITLIDMLKDVFLWLIDGVLSAVNLLLEKALSLIEPMDVSSYLTGIPSGAAWVISAIGIPQCLGMIMSAIIIRILLQLVPFTRLGS
;
A
#
# COMPACT_ATOMS: atom_id res chain seq x y z
N MET A 1 58.85 21.10 0.86
CA MET A 1 58.37 20.36 -0.33
C MET A 1 57.26 19.38 0.03
N ASP A 2 57.32 18.72 1.20
CA ASP A 2 56.31 17.73 1.61
C ASP A 2 54.88 18.28 1.80
N TRP A 3 54.74 19.52 2.27
CA TRP A 3 53.43 20.16 2.43
C TRP A 3 52.67 20.33 1.11
N VAL A 4 53.38 20.60 0.00
CA VAL A 4 52.77 20.73 -1.33
C VAL A 4 52.27 19.36 -1.82
N ILE A 5 53.04 18.30 -1.55
CA ILE A 5 52.69 16.93 -1.92
C ILE A 5 51.49 16.44 -1.09
N ASP A 6 51.43 16.76 0.21
CA ASP A 6 50.30 16.44 1.08
C ASP A 6 49.01 17.16 0.65
N LEU A 7 49.10 18.44 0.27
CA LEU A 7 47.97 19.17 -0.29
C LEU A 7 47.46 18.56 -1.60
N PHE A 8 48.38 18.11 -2.47
CA PHE A 8 48.01 17.48 -3.74
C PHE A 8 47.34 16.11 -3.51
N ASN A 9 47.84 15.32 -2.55
CA ASN A 9 47.24 14.04 -2.18
C ASN A 9 45.83 14.22 -1.62
N LYS A 10 45.62 15.22 -0.75
CA LYS A 10 44.29 15.56 -0.23
C LYS A 10 43.32 16.01 -1.33
N LEU A 11 43.82 16.74 -2.33
CA LEU A 11 43.01 17.15 -3.49
C LEU A 11 42.58 15.94 -4.34
N ILE A 12 43.47 14.99 -4.58
CA ILE A 12 43.17 13.75 -5.31
C ILE A 12 42.18 12.89 -4.53
N GLU A 13 42.37 12.75 -3.21
CA GLU A 13 41.44 12.01 -2.36
C GLU A 13 40.05 12.65 -2.35
N PHE A 14 39.97 13.98 -2.31
CA PHE A 14 38.71 14.71 -2.43
C PHE A 14 38.01 14.44 -3.76
N LEU A 15 38.72 14.49 -4.89
CA LEU A 15 38.16 14.16 -6.20
C LEU A 15 37.65 12.71 -6.28
N TYR A 16 38.41 11.76 -5.73
CA TYR A 16 38.04 10.36 -5.72
C TYR A 16 36.78 10.10 -4.88
N ARG A 17 36.71 10.70 -3.69
CA ARG A 17 35.52 10.62 -2.83
C ARG A 17 34.31 11.27 -3.49
N LEU A 18 34.49 12.42 -4.15
CA LEU A 18 33.41 13.09 -4.88
C LEU A 18 32.83 12.21 -5.99
N LEU A 19 33.68 11.50 -6.74
CA LEU A 19 33.22 10.59 -7.78
C LEU A 19 32.43 9.40 -7.20
N ILE A 20 32.89 8.81 -6.10
CA ILE A 20 32.18 7.70 -5.43
C ILE A 20 30.83 8.17 -4.91
N THR A 21 30.78 9.32 -4.23
CA THR A 21 29.53 9.88 -3.70
C THR A 21 28.53 10.17 -4.82
N LEU A 22 28.98 10.61 -6.00
CA LEU A 22 28.11 10.79 -7.17
C LEU A 22 27.50 9.46 -7.64
N ILE A 23 28.30 8.39 -7.69
CA ILE A 23 27.84 7.06 -8.09
C ILE A 23 26.86 6.49 -7.06
N ASP A 24 27.12 6.66 -5.77
CA ASP A 24 26.23 6.18 -4.71
C ASP A 24 24.91 6.96 -4.70
N MET A 25 24.95 8.28 -4.92
CA MET A 25 23.74 9.09 -5.07
C MET A 25 22.88 8.63 -6.26
N LEU A 26 23.51 8.18 -7.37
CA LEU A 26 22.78 7.63 -8.51
C LEU A 26 22.09 6.29 -8.19
N LYS A 27 22.70 5.45 -7.35
CA LYS A 27 22.06 4.21 -6.88
C LYS A 27 20.90 4.50 -5.92
N ASP A 28 21.04 5.50 -5.06
CA ASP A 28 19.98 5.93 -4.15
C ASP A 28 18.74 6.42 -4.89
N VAL A 29 18.90 7.08 -6.06
CA VAL A 29 17.77 7.48 -6.91
C VAL A 29 16.95 6.27 -7.37
N PHE A 30 17.59 5.12 -7.65
CA PHE A 30 16.87 3.90 -8.03
C PHE A 30 16.08 3.30 -6.87
N LEU A 31 16.66 3.29 -5.67
CA LEU A 31 15.97 2.85 -4.45
C LEU A 31 14.79 3.78 -4.11
N TRP A 32 14.98 5.09 -4.26
CA TRP A 32 13.93 6.08 -4.09
C TRP A 32 12.76 5.89 -5.06
N LEU A 33 13.04 5.53 -6.32
CA LEU A 33 11.99 5.23 -7.30
C LEU A 33 11.14 4.03 -6.87
N ILE A 34 11.78 2.96 -6.40
CA ILE A 34 11.09 1.76 -5.92
C ILE A 34 10.24 2.08 -4.70
N ASP A 35 10.78 2.82 -3.74
CA ASP A 35 10.03 3.25 -2.55
C ASP A 35 8.83 4.14 -2.92
N GLY A 36 8.99 5.02 -3.91
CA GLY A 36 7.90 5.81 -4.48
C GLY A 36 6.76 4.95 -5.07
N VAL A 37 7.09 3.86 -5.77
CA VAL A 37 6.09 2.91 -6.30
C VAL A 37 5.38 2.17 -5.16
N LEU A 38 6.12 1.70 -4.15
CA LEU A 38 5.52 1.03 -2.99
C LEU A 38 4.60 1.96 -2.19
N SER A 39 5.01 3.22 -2.01
CA SER A 39 4.20 4.25 -1.37
C SER A 39 2.92 4.54 -2.15
N ALA A 40 2.98 4.62 -3.48
CA ALA A 40 1.81 4.79 -4.34
C ALA A 40 0.83 3.62 -4.22
N VAL A 41 1.32 2.38 -4.10
CA VAL A 41 0.50 1.19 -3.87
C VAL A 41 -0.20 1.26 -2.50
N ASN A 42 0.49 1.69 -1.44
CA ASN A 42 -0.12 1.87 -0.12
C ASN A 42 -1.26 2.91 -0.15
N LEU A 43 -1.07 4.01 -0.86
CA LEU A 43 -2.08 5.07 -1.01
C LEU A 43 -3.33 4.56 -1.76
N LEU A 44 -3.13 3.69 -2.76
CA LEU A 44 -4.23 3.02 -3.46
C LEU A 44 -4.92 1.98 -2.58
N LEU A 45 -4.17 1.25 -1.76
CA LEU A 45 -4.70 0.27 -0.82
C LEU A 45 -5.59 0.95 0.23
N GLU A 46 -5.13 2.05 0.83
CA GLU A 46 -5.90 2.83 1.80
C GLU A 46 -7.21 3.37 1.20
N LYS A 47 -7.16 3.85 -0.06
CA LYS A 47 -8.37 4.27 -0.77
C LYS A 47 -9.31 3.10 -1.06
N ALA A 48 -8.79 1.94 -1.47
CA ALA A 48 -9.60 0.75 -1.67
C ALA A 48 -10.24 0.27 -0.35
N LEU A 49 -9.50 0.32 0.77
CA LEU A 49 -9.99 0.02 2.11
C LEU A 49 -11.06 1.01 2.57
N SER A 50 -10.96 2.30 2.23
CA SER A 50 -12.01 3.29 2.53
C SER A 50 -13.29 3.07 1.74
N LEU A 51 -13.21 2.54 0.51
CA LEU A 51 -14.38 2.14 -0.28
C LEU A 51 -15.01 0.83 0.25
N ILE A 52 -14.26 0.12 1.08
CA ILE A 52 -14.66 -1.10 1.79
C ILE A 52 -15.09 -0.76 3.23
N GLU A 53 -15.18 0.53 3.62
CA GLU A 53 -15.94 0.90 4.81
C GLU A 53 -17.27 0.16 4.75
N PRO A 54 -17.59 -0.65 5.79
CA PRO A 54 -18.71 -1.56 5.72
C PRO A 54 -19.95 -0.74 5.43
N MET A 55 -20.44 -0.85 4.20
CA MET A 55 -21.67 -0.24 3.74
C MET A 55 -22.70 -0.48 4.83
N ASP A 56 -23.12 0.60 5.49
CA ASP A 56 -23.93 0.50 6.69
C ASP A 56 -25.28 -0.09 6.30
N VAL A 57 -25.39 -1.41 6.44
CA VAL A 57 -26.58 -2.20 6.12
C VAL A 57 -27.78 -1.67 6.92
N SER A 58 -27.52 -0.94 8.01
CA SER A 58 -28.50 -0.16 8.77
C SER A 58 -29.29 0.83 7.89
N SER A 59 -28.63 1.52 6.95
CA SER A 59 -29.29 2.50 6.09
C SER A 59 -30.34 1.87 5.17
N TYR A 60 -30.07 0.66 4.66
CA TYR A 60 -31.03 -0.10 3.85
C TYR A 60 -32.13 -0.78 4.70
N LEU A 61 -31.89 -1.04 5.99
CA LEU A 61 -32.93 -1.50 6.92
C LEU A 61 -33.97 -0.41 7.24
N THR A 62 -33.63 0.88 7.12
CA THR A 62 -34.56 1.98 7.42
C THR A 62 -35.72 2.11 6.42
N GLY A 63 -35.57 1.57 5.20
CA GLY A 63 -36.62 1.57 4.17
C GLY A 63 -37.63 0.43 4.27
N ILE A 64 -37.42 -0.53 5.19
CA ILE A 64 -38.25 -1.72 5.33
C ILE A 64 -39.31 -1.47 6.43
N PRO A 65 -40.60 -1.73 6.18
CA PRO A 65 -41.65 -1.64 7.21
C PRO A 65 -41.26 -2.41 8.48
N SER A 66 -41.48 -1.82 9.65
CA SER A 66 -40.98 -2.32 10.94
C SER A 66 -41.31 -3.78 11.25
N GLY A 67 -42.45 -4.28 10.75
CA GLY A 67 -42.83 -5.70 10.86
C GLY A 67 -41.96 -6.65 10.03
N ALA A 68 -41.54 -6.25 8.83
CA ALA A 68 -40.67 -7.04 7.96
C ALA A 68 -39.19 -6.91 8.36
N ALA A 69 -38.77 -5.74 8.87
CA ALA A 69 -37.41 -5.52 9.35
C ALA A 69 -37.07 -6.41 10.56
N TRP A 70 -38.04 -6.65 11.46
CA TRP A 70 -37.87 -7.58 12.59
C TRP A 70 -37.66 -9.02 12.12
N VAL A 71 -38.46 -9.49 11.16
CA VAL A 71 -38.34 -10.86 10.61
C VAL A 71 -36.99 -11.05 9.90
N ILE A 72 -36.56 -10.06 9.11
CA ILE A 72 -35.28 -10.09 8.38
C ILE A 72 -34.10 -10.11 9.35
N SER A 73 -34.20 -9.37 10.45
CA SER A 73 -33.18 -9.35 11.51
C SER A 73 -33.17 -10.65 12.33
N ALA A 74 -34.34 -11.24 12.57
CA ALA A 74 -34.49 -12.51 13.29
C ALA A 74 -33.98 -13.73 12.48
N ILE A 75 -34.08 -13.69 11.15
CA ILE A 75 -33.57 -14.73 10.25
C ILE A 75 -32.05 -14.61 10.03
N GLY A 76 -31.43 -13.50 10.44
CA GLY A 76 -29.98 -13.32 10.37
C GLY A 76 -29.45 -12.93 8.98
N ILE A 77 -30.32 -12.40 8.12
CA ILE A 77 -29.97 -11.97 6.76
C ILE A 77 -28.88 -10.88 6.76
N PRO A 78 -28.91 -9.87 7.65
CA PRO A 78 -27.84 -8.86 7.71
C PRO A 78 -26.45 -9.47 7.99
N GLN A 79 -26.39 -10.47 8.87
CA GLN A 79 -25.16 -11.18 9.22
C GLN A 79 -24.66 -12.02 8.03
N CYS A 80 -25.57 -12.65 7.29
CA CYS A 80 -25.24 -13.42 6.09
C CYS A 80 -24.68 -12.52 4.98
N LEU A 81 -25.29 -11.35 4.75
CA LEU A 81 -24.78 -10.36 3.79
C LEU A 81 -23.42 -9.82 4.22
N GLY A 82 -23.22 -9.53 5.50
CA GLY A 82 -21.91 -9.11 6.03
C GLY A 82 -20.81 -10.17 5.81
N MET A 83 -21.15 -11.45 5.94
CA MET A 83 -20.22 -12.56 5.69
C MET A 83 -19.87 -12.72 4.19
N ILE A 84 -20.84 -12.53 3.30
CA ILE A 84 -20.60 -12.54 1.85
C ILE A 84 -19.70 -11.36 1.46
N MET A 85 -19.99 -10.17 1.98
CA MET A 85 -19.18 -8.98 1.71
C MET A 85 -17.75 -9.15 2.21
N SER A 86 -17.54 -9.65 3.43
CA SER A 86 -16.19 -9.90 3.97
C SER A 86 -15.42 -10.94 3.15
N ALA A 87 -16.09 -11.99 2.66
CA ALA A 87 -15.48 -12.98 1.79
C ALA A 87 -15.06 -12.39 0.42
N ILE A 88 -15.88 -11.51 -0.17
CA ILE A 88 -15.54 -10.81 -1.43
C ILE A 88 -14.36 -9.87 -1.24
N ILE A 89 -14.31 -9.15 -0.10
CA ILE A 89 -13.20 -8.27 0.26
C ILE A 89 -11.90 -9.06 0.36
N ILE A 90 -11.91 -10.17 1.09
CA ILE A 90 -10.74 -11.05 1.22
C ILE A 90 -10.29 -11.56 -0.16
N ARG A 91 -11.24 -11.94 -1.03
CA ARG A 91 -10.95 -12.39 -2.40
C ARG A 91 -10.22 -11.32 -3.22
N ILE A 92 -10.67 -10.07 -3.18
CA ILE A 92 -10.05 -8.96 -3.92
C ILE A 92 -8.67 -8.61 -3.35
N LEU A 93 -8.54 -8.58 -2.02
CA LEU A 93 -7.26 -8.31 -1.35
C LEU A 93 -6.21 -9.36 -1.69
N LEU A 94 -6.58 -10.65 -1.67
CA LEU A 94 -5.66 -11.72 -2.04
C LEU A 94 -5.23 -11.61 -3.51
N GLN A 95 -6.13 -11.22 -4.42
CA GLN A 95 -5.81 -11.01 -5.84
C GLN A 95 -4.88 -9.82 -6.12
N LEU A 96 -4.80 -8.84 -5.21
CA LEU A 96 -3.93 -7.67 -5.35
C LEU A 96 -2.47 -7.99 -4.99
N VAL A 97 -2.24 -8.98 -4.14
CA VAL A 97 -0.89 -9.49 -3.87
C VAL A 97 -0.45 -10.35 -5.06
N PRO A 98 0.59 -9.95 -5.81
CA PRO A 98 0.98 -10.59 -7.07
C PRO A 98 1.46 -12.05 -6.92
N PHE A 99 1.55 -12.57 -5.70
CA PHE A 99 1.99 -13.93 -5.38
C PHE A 99 0.86 -14.95 -5.16
N THR A 100 -0.42 -14.57 -5.23
CA THR A 100 -1.53 -15.55 -5.32
C THR A 100 -2.06 -15.72 -6.76
N ARG A 101 -1.61 -14.86 -7.69
CA ARG A 101 -1.94 -14.94 -9.12
C ARG A 101 -0.97 -15.85 -9.88
N LEU A 102 -0.85 -17.11 -9.43
CA LEU A 102 -0.45 -18.22 -10.28
C LEU A 102 -1.47 -19.35 -10.13
N GLY A 103 -2.38 -19.40 -11.09
CA GLY A 103 -3.34 -20.49 -11.26
C GLY A 103 -4.78 -20.02 -11.17
N SER A 104 -5.50 -20.22 -12.28
CA SER A 104 -6.95 -20.51 -12.31
C SER A 104 -7.50 -21.04 -10.98
#